data_AF-A0A357Z6R9-F1
#
_entry.id   AF-A0A357Z6R9-F1
#
_cell.length_a   1.000
_cell.length_b   1.000
_cell.length_c   1.000
_cell.angle_alpha   90.00
_cell.angle_beta   90.00
_cell.angle_gamma   90.00
#
_symmetry.space_group_name_H-M   'P 1'
#
loop_
_entity.id
_entity.type
_entity.pdbx_description
1 polymer ?
#
loop_
_entity_poly.entity_id
_entity_poly.type
_entity_poly.pdbx_seq_one_letter_code
_entity_poly.pdbx_strand_id
1 'polypeptide(L)'
;IATCSSLTKLSINNTNITDLQLSKLNSLNELQYLNIVNTKVTIAGLLKLTNLKKLNQLYLGQTSITANDLNKLKSVFPNVKVDFGNYQIEKLITDTQLVKAPEKFSEKK
;
A
#
# COMPACT_ATOMS: atom_id res chain seq x y z
N ILE A 1 -20.52 8.90 -0.43
CA ILE A 1 -19.05 9.13 -0.43
C ILE A 1 -18.61 10.08 -1.54
N ALA A 2 -18.93 9.82 -2.82
CA ALA A 2 -18.57 10.72 -3.93
C ALA A 2 -19.15 12.15 -3.85
N THR A 3 -20.13 12.37 -2.98
CA THR A 3 -20.76 13.67 -2.68
C THR A 3 -20.09 14.43 -1.53
N CYS A 4 -19.14 13.83 -0.82
CA CYS A 4 -18.46 14.42 0.33
C CYS A 4 -17.27 15.27 -0.16
N SER A 5 -17.55 16.41 -0.77
CA SER A 5 -16.57 17.28 -1.45
C SER A 5 -15.44 17.79 -0.56
N SER A 6 -15.64 17.88 0.76
CA SER A 6 -14.62 18.31 1.73
C SER A 6 -13.85 17.15 2.38
N LEU A 7 -14.00 15.92 1.88
CA LEU A 7 -13.33 14.76 2.47
C LEU A 7 -11.82 14.82 2.21
N THR A 8 -11.02 14.87 3.27
CA THR A 8 -9.56 14.94 3.20
C THR A 8 -8.88 13.60 3.45
N LYS A 9 -9.53 12.69 4.19
CA LYS A 9 -9.01 11.35 4.48
C LYS A 9 -10.06 10.28 4.21
N LEU A 10 -9.67 9.25 3.47
CA LEU A 10 -10.50 8.09 3.18
C LEU A 10 -9.71 6.80 3.40
N SER A 11 -10.24 5.92 4.24
CA SER A 11 -9.72 4.56 4.44
C SER A 11 -10.79 3.56 4.03
N ILE A 12 -10.45 2.71 3.06
CA ILE A 12 -11.31 1.66 2.51
C ILE A 12 -10.54 0.35 2.38
N ASN A 13 -9.57 0.14 3.27
CA ASN A 13 -8.74 -1.05 3.34
C ASN A 13 -9.55 -2.31 3.71
N ASN A 14 -9.07 -3.49 3.30
CA ASN A 14 -9.72 -4.79 3.54
C ASN A 14 -11.15 -4.87 2.99
N THR A 15 -11.38 -4.29 1.82
CA THR A 15 -12.69 -4.29 1.17
C THR A 15 -12.59 -4.87 -0.25
N ASN A 16 -13.70 -5.40 -0.77
CA ASN A 16 -13.76 -5.99 -2.11
C ASN A 16 -13.97 -4.92 -3.21
N ILE A 17 -13.29 -3.78 -3.09
CA ILE A 17 -13.41 -2.66 -4.02
C ILE A 17 -12.56 -2.93 -5.27
N THR A 18 -13.11 -2.58 -6.42
CA THR A 18 -12.51 -2.72 -7.75
C THR A 18 -12.28 -1.36 -8.40
N ASP A 19 -11.56 -1.33 -9.51
CA ASP A 19 -11.28 -0.11 -10.30
C ASP A 19 -12.55 0.67 -10.68
N LEU A 20 -13.66 -0.02 -10.94
CA LEU A 20 -14.94 0.60 -11.27
C LEU A 20 -15.47 1.45 -10.12
N GLN A 21 -15.42 0.91 -8.90
CA GLN A 21 -15.89 1.62 -7.71
C GLN A 21 -14.91 2.73 -7.31
N LEU A 22 -13.61 2.51 -7.49
CA LEU A 22 -12.58 3.50 -7.21
C LEU A 22 -12.74 4.76 -8.07
N SER A 23 -13.13 4.62 -9.34
CA SER A 23 -13.33 5.76 -10.24
C SER A 23 -14.32 6.81 -9.72
N LYS A 24 -15.27 6.41 -8.86
CA LYS A 24 -16.24 7.32 -8.23
C LYS A 24 -15.59 8.28 -7.22
N LEU A 25 -14.37 7.99 -6.77
CA LEU A 25 -13.61 8.88 -5.89
C LEU A 25 -12.98 10.05 -6.64
N ASN A 26 -12.98 10.06 -7.98
CA ASN A 26 -12.40 11.12 -8.79
C ASN A 26 -13.10 12.49 -8.64
N SER A 27 -14.22 12.58 -7.91
CA SER A 27 -14.85 13.85 -7.54
C SER A 27 -14.30 14.45 -6.25
N LEU A 28 -13.47 13.73 -5.49
CA LEU A 28 -13.00 14.13 -4.16
C LEU A 28 -11.73 14.97 -4.23
N ASN A 29 -11.81 16.16 -4.83
CA ASN A 29 -10.66 17.00 -5.13
C ASN A 29 -9.83 17.43 -3.90
N GLU A 30 -10.44 17.40 -2.70
CA GLU A 30 -9.83 17.74 -1.42
C GLU A 30 -9.12 16.56 -0.74
N LEU A 31 -9.15 15.36 -1.33
CA LEU A 31 -8.59 14.17 -0.72
C LEU A 31 -7.06 14.26 -0.66
N GLN A 32 -6.53 14.08 0.55
CA GLN A 32 -5.09 14.11 0.85
C GLN A 32 -4.56 12.73 1.22
N TYR A 33 -5.40 11.92 1.87
CA TYR A 33 -5.08 10.58 2.33
C TYR A 33 -6.02 9.56 1.72
N LEU A 34 -5.46 8.53 1.09
CA LEU A 34 -6.20 7.38 0.58
C LEU A 34 -5.52 6.07 1.02
N ASN A 35 -6.26 5.24 1.75
CA ASN A 35 -5.82 3.90 2.11
C ASN A 35 -6.70 2.85 1.44
N ILE A 36 -6.07 2.07 0.56
CA ILE A 36 -6.69 0.97 -0.21
C ILE A 36 -5.95 -0.35 0.01
N VAL A 37 -5.30 -0.51 1.18
CA VAL A 37 -4.56 -1.73 1.54
C VAL A 37 -5.50 -2.95 1.46
N ASN A 38 -5.00 -4.05 0.90
CA ASN A 38 -5.74 -5.30 0.75
C ASN A 38 -7.09 -5.11 0.01
N THR A 39 -7.01 -4.56 -1.21
CA THR A 39 -8.16 -4.39 -2.11
C THR A 39 -7.83 -4.94 -3.51
N LYS A 40 -8.83 -5.10 -4.37
CA LYS A 40 -8.67 -5.58 -5.76
C LYS A 40 -8.44 -4.45 -6.77
N VAL A 41 -7.92 -3.33 -6.29
CA VAL A 41 -7.61 -2.17 -7.12
C VAL A 41 -6.30 -2.42 -7.88
N THR A 42 -6.30 -2.07 -9.17
CA THR A 42 -5.14 -2.16 -10.04
C THR A 42 -4.60 -0.77 -10.37
N ILE A 43 -3.44 -0.72 -11.03
CA ILE A 43 -2.89 0.55 -11.54
C ILE A 43 -3.84 1.24 -12.51
N ALA A 44 -4.64 0.49 -13.30
CA ALA A 44 -5.60 1.07 -14.23
C ALA A 44 -6.71 1.86 -13.52
N GLY A 45 -7.12 1.42 -12.33
CA GLY A 45 -8.04 2.17 -11.48
C GLY A 45 -7.44 3.47 -10.95
N LEU A 46 -6.21 3.43 -10.44
CA LEU A 46 -5.52 4.61 -9.91
C LEU A 46 -5.23 5.66 -10.97
N LEU A 47 -4.89 5.25 -12.20
CA LEU A 47 -4.63 6.19 -13.30
C LEU A 47 -5.87 7.00 -13.70
N LYS A 48 -7.09 6.55 -13.35
CA LYS A 48 -8.34 7.29 -13.57
C LYS A 48 -8.59 8.39 -12.53
N LEU A 49 -7.85 8.43 -11.43
CA LEU A 49 -8.03 9.38 -10.33
C LEU A 49 -7.30 10.71 -10.58
N THR A 50 -7.41 11.26 -11.79
CA THR A 50 -6.63 12.41 -12.25
C THR A 50 -6.97 13.73 -11.54
N ASN A 51 -8.14 13.83 -10.90
CA ASN A 51 -8.59 15.03 -10.21
C ASN A 51 -8.15 15.13 -8.74
N LEU A 52 -7.57 14.06 -8.17
CA LEU A 52 -7.09 14.04 -6.78
C LEU A 52 -5.75 14.78 -6.64
N LYS A 53 -5.72 16.06 -6.99
CA LYS A 53 -4.50 16.89 -7.03
C LYS A 53 -3.89 17.15 -5.66
N LYS A 54 -4.69 17.04 -4.60
CA LYS A 54 -4.26 17.25 -3.20
C LYS A 54 -3.76 15.96 -2.53
N LEU A 55 -3.81 14.82 -3.22
CA LEU A 55 -3.40 13.54 -2.66
C LEU A 55 -1.90 13.51 -2.37
N ASN A 56 -1.54 13.31 -1.11
CA ASN A 56 -0.16 13.30 -0.64
C ASN A 56 0.23 12.00 0.07
N GLN A 57 -0.75 11.19 0.50
CA GLN A 57 -0.52 9.91 1.17
C GLN A 57 -1.39 8.82 0.52
N LEU A 58 -0.75 7.76 0.03
CA LEU A 58 -1.40 6.65 -0.62
C LEU A 58 -0.83 5.32 -0.11
N TYR A 59 -1.69 4.50 0.49
CA TYR A 59 -1.33 3.19 1.02
C TYR A 59 -1.86 2.09 0.11
N LEU A 60 -0.93 1.29 -0.45
CA LEU A 60 -1.16 0.29 -1.50
C LEU A 60 -0.72 -1.12 -1.07
N GLY A 61 -0.43 -1.34 0.22
CA GLY A 61 -0.01 -2.66 0.69
C GLY A 61 -1.00 -3.76 0.35
N GLN A 62 -0.48 -4.96 0.04
CA GLN A 62 -1.31 -6.12 -0.33
C GLN A 62 -2.25 -5.85 -1.52
N THR A 63 -1.84 -5.02 -2.48
CA THR A 63 -2.53 -4.85 -3.78
C THR A 63 -1.71 -5.46 -4.91
N SER A 64 -2.29 -5.56 -6.11
CA SER A 64 -1.58 -6.02 -7.32
C SER A 64 -0.60 -4.99 -7.91
N ILE A 65 -0.36 -3.87 -7.23
CA ILE A 65 0.47 -2.77 -7.73
C ILE A 65 1.93 -3.02 -7.35
N THR A 66 2.81 -2.94 -8.34
CA THR A 66 4.24 -3.25 -8.18
C THR A 66 5.11 -1.99 -8.27
N ALA A 67 6.39 -2.11 -7.90
CA ALA A 67 7.35 -1.02 -8.03
C ALA A 67 7.48 -0.49 -9.47
N ASN A 68 7.29 -1.35 -10.48
CA ASN A 68 7.33 -0.95 -11.89
C ASN A 68 6.20 0.03 -12.26
N ASP A 69 5.06 -0.03 -11.56
CA ASP A 69 3.92 0.83 -11.80
C ASP A 69 4.05 2.22 -11.14
N LEU A 70 5.06 2.41 -10.29
CA LEU A 70 5.34 3.70 -9.64
C LEU A 70 5.61 4.82 -10.65
N ASN A 71 6.27 4.50 -11.77
CA ASN A 71 6.53 5.50 -12.81
C ASN A 71 5.24 6.04 -13.42
N LYS A 72 4.25 5.17 -13.64
CA LYS A 72 2.91 5.55 -14.13
C LYS A 72 2.18 6.38 -13.08
N LEU A 73 2.28 5.97 -11.81
CA LEU A 73 1.62 6.66 -10.70
C LEU A 73 2.19 8.07 -10.47
N LYS A 74 3.51 8.25 -10.57
CA LYS A 74 4.19 9.55 -10.46
C LYS A 74 3.77 10.54 -11.55
N SER A 75 3.40 10.05 -12.74
CA SER A 75 2.87 10.89 -13.82
C SER A 75 1.52 11.53 -13.44
N VAL A 76 0.67 10.80 -12.72
CA VAL A 76 -0.64 11.30 -12.27
C VAL A 76 -0.53 12.07 -10.95
N PHE A 77 0.33 11.59 -10.05
CA PHE A 77 0.54 12.14 -8.71
C PHE A 77 2.02 12.42 -8.46
N PRO A 78 2.52 13.61 -8.82
CA PRO A 78 3.95 13.91 -8.70
C PRO A 78 4.43 14.01 -7.24
N ASN A 79 3.56 14.41 -6.31
CA ASN A 79 3.91 14.71 -4.92
C ASN A 79 3.37 13.68 -3.90
N VAL A 80 2.94 12.50 -4.35
CA VAL A 80 2.34 11.50 -3.44
C VAL A 80 3.40 10.63 -2.78
N LYS A 81 3.28 10.45 -1.46
CA LYS A 81 4.02 9.42 -0.71
C LYS A 81 3.25 8.11 -0.83
N VAL A 82 3.91 7.13 -1.43
CA VAL A 82 3.35 5.79 -1.65
C VAL A 82 3.95 4.83 -0.63
N ASP A 83 3.09 4.11 0.08
CA ASP A 83 3.48 3.07 1.03
C ASP A 83 2.93 1.70 0.57
N PHE A 84 3.82 0.72 0.44
CA PHE A 84 3.50 -0.66 0.06
C PHE A 84 3.40 -1.62 1.26
N GLY A 85 3.64 -1.16 2.49
CA GLY A 85 3.59 -1.99 3.70
C GLY A 85 4.75 -2.98 3.82
N ASN A 86 5.74 -2.93 2.92
CA ASN A 86 6.88 -3.84 2.88
C ASN A 86 8.03 -3.36 3.79
N TYR A 87 7.71 -2.97 5.02
CA TYR A 87 8.68 -2.51 6.00
C TYR A 87 9.67 -3.64 6.32
N GLN A 88 10.91 -3.52 5.84
CA GLN A 88 12.01 -4.39 6.24
C GLN A 88 12.59 -3.81 7.53
N ILE A 89 12.29 -4.44 8.66
CA ILE A 89 12.90 -4.09 9.94
C ILE A 89 14.34 -4.64 9.91
N GLU A 90 15.31 -3.78 10.22
CA GLU A 90 16.70 -4.23 10.37
C GLU A 90 16.77 -5.30 11.47
N LYS A 91 17.33 -6.46 11.11
CA LYS A 91 17.56 -7.52 12.08
C LYS A 91 18.61 -7.06 13.07
N LEU A 92 18.21 -6.81 14.31
CA LEU A 92 19.13 -6.34 15.34
C LEU A 92 19.99 -7.51 15.80
N ILE A 93 21.24 -7.23 16.18
CA ILE A 93 22.16 -8.24 16.75
C ILE A 93 21.59 -8.88 18.04
N THR A 94 20.61 -8.23 18.68
CA THR A 94 19.89 -8.71 19.86
C THR A 94 18.69 -9.61 19.53
N ASP A 95 18.33 -9.76 18.25
CA ASP A 95 17.22 -10.62 17.88
C ASP A 95 17.54 -12.08 18.23
N THR A 96 16.59 -12.76 18.88
CA THR A 96 16.78 -14.13 19.36
C THR A 96 17.04 -15.05 18.18
N GLN A 97 18.29 -15.49 18.02
CA GLN A 97 18.63 -16.55 17.08
C GLN A 97 18.28 -17.88 17.71
N LEU A 98 17.45 -18.68 17.02
CA LEU A 98 17.22 -20.09 17.38
C LEU A 98 18.57 -20.81 17.40
N VAL A 99 19.08 -21.11 18.60
CA VAL A 99 20.26 -21.96 18.77
C VAL A 99 19.83 -23.38 18.40
N LYS A 100 20.37 -23.90 17.29
CA LYS A 100 20.24 -25.33 16.96
C LYS A 100 20.90 -26.11 18.09
N ALA A 101 20.17 -27.06 18.68
CA ALA A 101 20.72 -27.94 19.71
C ALA A 101 21.96 -28.67 19.16
N PRO A 102 23.07 -28.77 19.93
CA PRO A 102 24.25 -29.49 19.48
C PRO A 102 23.89 -30.96 19.22
N GLU A 103 24.40 -31.52 18.12
CA GLU A 103 24.26 -32.94 17.80
C GLU A 103 24.86 -33.75 18.96
N LYS A 104 24.09 -34.71 19.47
CA LYS A 104 24.53 -35.59 20.55
C LYS A 104 25.83 -36.27 20.14
N PHE A 105 26.87 -36.11 20.95
CA PHE A 105 28.10 -36.87 20.81
C PHE A 105 27.76 -38.36 20.91
N SER A 106 27.92 -39.09 19.80
CA SER A 106 27.91 -40.55 19.79
C SER A 106 29.18 -41.03 20.49
N GLU A 107 29.04 -41.53 21.72
CA GLU A 107 30.10 -42.26 22.41
C GLU A 107 30.48 -43.48 21.57
N LYS A 108 31.65 -43.43 20.92
CA LYS A 108 32.27 -44.62 20.35
C LYS A 108 32.82 -45.46 21.50
N LYS A 109 32.22 -46.65 21.64
CA LYS A 109 32.57 -47.76 22.53
C LYS A 109 34.00 -48.25 22.32
#